data_AF-A0A7S2DPG5-F1
#
_entry.id   AF-A0A7S2DPG5-F1
#
_cell.length_a   1.000
_cell.length_b   1.000
_cell.length_c   1.000
_cell.angle_alpha   90.00
_cell.angle_beta   90.00
_cell.angle_gamma   90.00
#
_symmetry.space_group_name_H-M   'P 1'
#
loop_
_entity.id
_entity.type
_entity.pdbx_description
1 polymer ?
#
loop_
_entity_poly.entity_id
_entity_poly.type
_entity_poly.pdbx_seq_one_letter_code
_entity_poly.pdbx_strand_id
1 'polypeptide(L)'
;GTSSVERVEWVNETQETGWPYDLVFMHANDTDSGSGMEEEEAVVAYVEVKSTEAVNTAFYMSWLELSFAAQHAGRYFVLHVGNMRPGTGTSPQMRLALIENCHFTAAISNGGIVMEAAASE
;
A
#
# COMPACT_ATOMS: atom_id res chain seq x y z
N GLY A 1 -6.55 24.57 -6.03
CA GLY A 1 -5.92 23.86 -7.15
C GLY A 1 -5.67 22.46 -6.67
N THR A 2 -6.09 21.46 -7.43
CA THR A 2 -5.75 20.07 -7.15
C THR A 2 -4.27 19.90 -7.48
N SER A 3 -3.41 19.77 -6.47
CA SER A 3 -2.03 19.35 -6.71
C SER A 3 -2.08 17.93 -7.26
N SER A 4 -1.72 17.77 -8.53
CA SER A 4 -1.71 16.47 -9.19
C SER A 4 -0.63 15.60 -8.57
N VAL A 5 -0.94 14.33 -8.34
CA VAL A 5 0.10 13.30 -8.27
C VAL A 5 0.74 13.26 -9.64
N GLU A 6 2.05 13.44 -9.70
CA GLU A 6 2.76 13.53 -10.97
C GLU A 6 3.86 12.48 -11.11
N ARG A 7 4.27 11.86 -10.00
CA ARG A 7 5.22 10.75 -9.98
C ARG A 7 4.78 9.65 -9.02
N VAL A 8 4.92 8.41 -9.48
CA VAL A 8 4.73 7.20 -8.67
C VAL A 8 5.98 6.35 -8.81
N GLU A 9 6.53 5.88 -7.69
CA GLU A 9 7.64 4.93 -7.67
C GLU A 9 7.23 3.65 -6.96
N TRP A 10 7.69 2.49 -7.48
CA TRP A 10 7.59 1.22 -6.79
C TRP A 10 8.95 0.88 -6.17
N VAL A 11 9.02 0.99 -4.85
CA VAL A 11 10.29 0.90 -4.11
C VAL A 11 10.66 -0.54 -3.72
N ASN A 12 9.67 -1.44 -3.66
CA ASN A 12 9.83 -2.88 -3.36
C ASN A 12 9.52 -3.81 -4.56
N GLU A 13 9.54 -3.32 -5.81
CA GLU A 13 9.02 -4.05 -7.00
C GLU A 13 9.57 -5.47 -7.15
N THR A 14 10.89 -5.64 -6.96
CA THR A 14 11.57 -6.92 -7.21
C THR A 14 11.62 -7.80 -5.96
N GLN A 15 11.76 -7.18 -4.78
CA GLN A 15 11.85 -7.84 -3.48
C GLN A 15 11.63 -6.81 -2.38
N GLU A 16 11.08 -7.25 -1.24
CA GLU A 16 11.04 -6.48 0.00
C GLU A 16 12.45 -5.99 0.39
N THR A 17 12.69 -4.68 0.23
CA THR A 17 13.99 -4.05 0.55
C THR A 17 14.03 -3.42 1.94
N GLY A 18 12.95 -3.56 2.71
CA GLY A 18 12.82 -3.04 4.07
C GLY A 18 12.04 -1.72 4.17
N TRP A 19 11.53 -1.19 3.07
CA TRP A 19 10.55 -0.11 3.10
C TRP A 19 9.19 -0.63 3.59
N PRO A 20 8.49 0.10 4.47
CA PRO A 20 7.17 -0.30 4.99
C PRO A 20 6.00 0.01 4.05
N TYR A 21 6.28 0.16 2.75
CA TYR A 21 5.32 0.45 1.69
C TYR A 21 5.90 -0.01 0.34
N ASP A 22 5.03 -0.31 -0.62
CA ASP A 22 5.41 -0.70 -1.97
C ASP A 22 5.55 0.49 -2.92
N LEU A 23 4.63 1.45 -2.84
CA LEU A 23 4.57 2.61 -3.73
C LEU A 23 4.65 3.91 -2.95
N VAL A 24 5.26 4.93 -3.56
CA VAL A 24 5.22 6.31 -3.07
C VAL A 24 4.79 7.26 -4.18
N PHE A 25 3.90 8.19 -3.83
CA PHE A 25 3.28 9.17 -4.71
C PHE A 25 3.82 10.55 -4.35
N MET A 26 4.37 11.27 -5.33
CA MET A 26 5.04 12.56 -5.13
C MET A 26 4.53 13.62 -6.12
N HIS A 27 4.69 14.90 -5.74
CA HIS A 27 4.53 16.04 -6.64
C HIS A 27 5.76 16.20 -7.55
N ALA A 28 5.62 16.69 -8.80
CA ALA A 28 6.73 16.75 -9.77
C ALA A 28 7.81 17.79 -9.44
N ASN A 29 7.51 18.76 -8.58
CA ASN A 29 8.38 19.93 -8.40
C ASN A 29 9.55 19.70 -7.43
N ASP A 30 9.67 18.53 -6.79
CA ASP A 30 10.67 18.31 -5.73
C ASP A 30 11.95 17.56 -6.14
N THR A 31 12.12 17.23 -7.42
CA THR A 31 13.38 16.63 -7.90
C THR A 31 14.37 17.63 -8.48
N ASP A 32 13.96 18.88 -8.75
CA ASP A 32 14.88 19.91 -9.22
C ASP A 32 15.38 20.73 -8.03
N SER A 33 16.61 20.38 -7.63
CA SER A 33 17.29 20.85 -6.43
C SER A 33 17.31 22.38 -6.34
N GLY A 34 16.49 22.94 -5.45
CA GLY A 34 16.50 24.39 -5.18
C GLY A 34 15.43 24.89 -4.21
N SER A 35 14.26 24.25 -4.16
CA SER A 35 13.27 24.50 -3.11
C SER A 35 13.53 23.55 -1.95
N GLY A 36 13.93 24.08 -0.79
CA GLY A 36 14.15 23.31 0.43
C GLY A 36 12.86 22.80 1.08
N MET A 37 11.94 22.22 0.31
CA MET A 37 10.91 21.36 0.86
C MET A 37 11.58 20.07 1.32
N GLU A 38 11.29 19.66 2.55
CA GLU A 38 11.80 18.39 3.07
C GLU A 38 11.19 17.25 2.25
N GLU A 39 11.95 16.18 1.97
CA GLU A 39 11.50 15.05 1.12
C GLU A 39 10.14 14.47 1.58
N GLU A 40 9.78 14.61 2.86
CA GLU A 40 8.50 14.17 3.41
C GLU A 40 7.30 15.09 3.07
N GLU A 41 7.53 16.38 2.80
CA GLU A 41 6.51 17.34 2.37
C GLU A 41 6.11 17.13 0.90
N ALA A 42 7.03 16.59 0.09
CA ALA A 42 6.80 16.21 -1.30
C ALA A 42 5.86 15.00 -1.46
N VAL A 43 5.74 14.18 -0.40
CA VAL A 43 5.01 12.92 -0.44
C VAL A 43 3.51 13.15 -0.23
N VAL A 44 2.77 12.78 -1.26
CA VAL A 44 1.31 12.78 -1.30
C VAL A 44 0.76 11.55 -0.59
N ALA A 45 1.31 10.37 -0.91
CA ALA A 45 0.83 9.11 -0.39
C ALA A 45 1.89 8.01 -0.40
N TYR A 46 1.75 7.08 0.54
CA TYR A 46 2.40 5.79 0.57
C TYR A 46 1.34 4.71 0.35
N VAL A 47 1.64 3.71 -0.47
CA VAL A 47 0.71 2.61 -0.74
C VAL A 47 1.40 1.28 -0.51
N GLU A 48 0.78 0.44 0.29
CA GLU A 48 1.14 -0.96 0.47
C GLU A 48 0.22 -1.85 -0.38
N VAL A 49 0.78 -2.75 -1.17
CA VAL A 49 0.04 -3.61 -2.09
C VAL A 49 -0.03 -5.03 -1.55
N LYS A 50 -1.23 -5.47 -1.20
CA LYS A 50 -1.48 -6.83 -0.72
C LYS A 50 -2.21 -7.63 -1.79
N SER A 51 -1.80 -8.86 -2.04
CA SER A 51 -2.47 -9.72 -3.03
C SER A 51 -2.90 -11.05 -2.45
N THR A 52 -4.01 -11.58 -2.98
CA THR A 52 -4.57 -12.87 -2.58
C THR A 52 -5.06 -13.66 -3.79
N GLU A 53 -4.90 -14.98 -3.73
CA GLU A 53 -5.33 -15.89 -4.81
C GLU A 53 -6.85 -16.06 -4.88
N ALA A 54 -7.54 -15.86 -3.75
CA ALA A 54 -8.98 -16.01 -3.61
C ALA A 54 -9.66 -14.64 -3.46
N VAL A 55 -11.00 -14.61 -3.38
CA VAL A 55 -11.76 -13.42 -2.96
C VAL A 55 -11.61 -13.15 -1.45
N ASN A 56 -10.60 -13.76 -0.82
CA ASN A 56 -10.33 -13.54 0.59
C ASN A 56 -9.80 -12.12 0.77
N THR A 57 -10.36 -11.40 1.73
CA THR A 57 -9.97 -10.04 2.08
C THR A 57 -8.92 -10.00 3.19
N ALA A 58 -8.49 -11.16 3.69
CA ALA A 58 -7.45 -11.26 4.70
C ALA A 58 -6.04 -11.14 4.10
N PHE A 59 -5.23 -10.28 4.70
CA PHE A 59 -3.83 -10.05 4.33
C PHE A 59 -2.96 -9.86 5.57
N TYR A 60 -1.66 -10.06 5.39
CA TYR A 60 -0.66 -9.87 6.44
C TYR A 60 -0.12 -8.45 6.40
N MET A 61 0.05 -7.83 7.57
CA MET A 61 0.86 -6.62 7.74
C MET A 61 1.93 -6.82 8.81
N SER A 62 3.15 -6.37 8.52
CA SER A 62 4.24 -6.36 9.51
C SER A 62 4.03 -5.27 10.57
N TRP A 63 4.67 -5.43 11.74
CA TRP A 63 4.70 -4.35 12.75
C TRP A 63 5.32 -3.05 12.22
N LEU A 64 6.26 -3.15 11.29
CA LEU A 64 6.91 -2.00 10.69
C LEU A 64 5.92 -1.23 9.81
N GLU A 65 5.21 -1.93 8.90
CA GLU A 65 4.14 -1.36 8.09
C GLU A 65 3.06 -0.70 8.96
N LEU A 66 2.62 -1.38 10.02
CA LEU A 66 1.60 -0.83 10.93
C LEU A 66 2.07 0.43 11.66
N SER A 67 3.30 0.40 12.18
CA SER A 67 3.87 1.54 12.90
C SER A 67 4.07 2.73 11.96
N PHE A 68 4.45 2.48 10.71
CA PHE A 68 4.59 3.50 9.69
C PHE A 68 3.23 4.07 9.25
N ALA A 69 2.24 3.21 9.00
CA ALA A 69 0.87 3.62 8.67
C ALA A 69 0.27 4.52 9.76
N ALA A 70 0.53 4.23 11.03
CA ALA A 70 0.10 5.06 12.16
C ALA A 70 0.78 6.44 12.19
N GLN A 71 2.07 6.53 11.81
CA GLN A 71 2.82 7.79 11.75
C GLN A 71 2.37 8.69 10.59
N HIS A 72 2.04 8.08 9.44
CA HIS A 72 1.61 8.77 8.22
C HIS A 72 0.10 8.65 7.98
N ALA A 73 -0.69 8.60 9.06
CA ALA A 73 -2.14 8.48 9.00
C ALA A 73 -2.75 9.55 8.07
N GLY A 74 -3.62 9.13 7.15
CA GLY A 74 -4.21 10.00 6.12
C GLY A 74 -3.40 10.14 4.83
N ARG A 75 -2.14 9.65 4.81
CA ARG A 75 -1.31 9.53 3.60
C ARG A 75 -0.88 8.09 3.31
N TYR A 76 -1.11 7.15 4.22
CA TYR A 76 -0.83 5.73 4.01
C TYR A 76 -2.09 4.96 3.60
N PHE A 77 -2.00 4.17 2.54
CA PHE A 77 -3.11 3.40 1.98
C PHE A 77 -2.72 1.95 1.77
N VAL A 78 -3.68 1.03 1.92
CA VAL A 78 -3.50 -0.37 1.53
C VAL A 78 -4.35 -0.63 0.29
N LEU A 79 -3.70 -1.04 -0.79
CA LEU A 79 -4.36 -1.50 -2.01
C LEU A 79 -4.37 -3.02 -2.02
N HIS A 80 -5.55 -3.61 -2.08
CA HIS A 80 -5.70 -5.06 -2.17
C HIS A 80 -6.04 -5.50 -3.59
N VAL A 81 -5.26 -6.45 -4.11
CA VAL A 81 -5.41 -7.07 -5.43
C VAL A 81 -5.83 -8.52 -5.25
N GLY A 82 -7.14 -8.76 -5.33
CA GLY A 82 -7.72 -10.09 -5.15
C GLY A 82 -7.90 -10.86 -6.46
N ASN A 83 -8.16 -12.17 -6.33
CA ASN A 83 -8.46 -13.08 -7.44
C ASN A 83 -7.27 -13.32 -8.39
N MET A 84 -6.05 -13.26 -7.86
CA MET A 84 -4.83 -13.54 -8.62
C MET A 84 -4.62 -15.05 -8.75
N ARG A 85 -5.13 -15.70 -9.80
CA ARG A 85 -4.84 -17.12 -10.09
C ARG A 85 -3.72 -17.26 -11.12
N PRO A 86 -2.52 -17.74 -10.74
CA PRO A 86 -1.46 -18.03 -11.70
C PRO A 86 -1.90 -19.10 -12.72
N GLY A 87 -1.64 -18.88 -14.01
CA GLY A 87 -1.61 -19.95 -15.02
C GLY A 87 -2.92 -20.44 -15.63
N THR A 88 -4.07 -19.79 -15.40
CA THR A 88 -5.37 -20.28 -15.94
C THR A 88 -5.77 -19.75 -17.32
N GLY A 89 -4.96 -18.89 -17.96
CA GLY A 89 -5.16 -18.41 -19.34
C GLY A 89 -6.44 -17.58 -19.59
N THR A 90 -7.35 -17.55 -18.63
CA THR A 90 -8.45 -16.61 -18.53
C THR A 90 -8.00 -15.59 -17.51
N SER A 91 -7.85 -14.32 -17.89
CA SER A 91 -7.62 -13.24 -16.92
C SER A 91 -8.79 -13.29 -15.95
N PRO A 92 -8.60 -13.74 -14.69
CA PRO A 92 -9.64 -13.55 -13.70
C PRO A 92 -9.88 -12.04 -13.67
N GLN A 93 -11.13 -11.59 -13.54
CA GLN A 93 -11.39 -10.17 -13.30
C GLN A 93 -10.67 -9.82 -12.00
N MET A 94 -9.48 -9.23 -12.13
CA MET A 94 -8.69 -8.75 -10.99
C MET A 94 -9.55 -7.72 -10.28
N ARG A 95 -9.65 -7.87 -8.97
CA ARG A 95 -10.38 -6.88 -8.15
C ARG A 95 -9.35 -6.04 -7.43
N LEU A 96 -9.31 -4.76 -7.79
CA LEU A 96 -8.62 -3.74 -7.01
C LEU A 96 -9.62 -3.14 -6.02
N ALA A 97 -9.22 -3.08 -4.76
CA ALA A 97 -9.94 -2.37 -3.71
C ALA A 97 -8.96 -1.55 -2.89
N LEU A 98 -9.28 -0.27 -2.70
CA LEU A 98 -8.66 0.55 -1.67
C LEU A 98 -9.27 0.15 -0.33
N ILE A 99 -8.44 -0.21 0.65
CA ILE A 99 -8.92 -0.59 1.98
C ILE A 99 -9.00 0.67 2.84
N GLU A 100 -10.22 1.13 3.08
CA GLU A 100 -10.50 2.29 3.93
C GLU A 100 -10.68 1.89 5.40
N ASN A 101 -11.19 0.67 5.64
CA ASN A 101 -11.41 0.12 6.98
C ASN A 101 -10.93 -1.33 7.02
N CYS A 102 -10.23 -1.68 8.09
CA CYS A 102 -9.71 -3.02 8.30
C CYS A 102 -9.88 -3.43 9.76
N HIS A 103 -10.13 -4.71 9.96
CA HIS A 103 -10.27 -5.30 11.28
C HIS A 103 -9.04 -6.15 11.59
N PHE A 104 -8.56 -6.05 12.82
CA PHE A 104 -7.57 -6.99 13.35
C PHE A 104 -8.24 -8.34 13.56
N THR A 105 -7.71 -9.38 12.93
CA THR A 105 -8.26 -10.74 13.03
C THR A 105 -7.39 -11.62 13.91
N ALA A 106 -6.06 -11.51 13.81
CA ALA A 106 -5.14 -12.26 14.65
C ALA A 106 -3.74 -11.61 14.70
N ALA A 107 -3.05 -11.76 15.84
CA ALA A 107 -1.62 -11.52 15.93
C ALA A 107 -0.88 -12.79 15.51
N ILE A 108 0.21 -12.65 14.77
CA ILE A 108 1.04 -13.80 14.40
C ILE A 108 2.41 -13.70 15.06
N SER A 109 2.98 -14.85 15.41
CA SER A 109 4.24 -14.96 16.16
C SER A 109 5.46 -14.37 15.44
N ASN A 110 5.33 -14.06 14.14
CA ASN A 110 6.44 -13.66 13.27
C ASN A 110 6.53 -12.13 13.07
N GLY A 111 5.98 -11.35 13.98
CA GLY A 111 6.21 -9.90 13.98
C GLY A 111 5.23 -9.10 13.11
N GLY A 112 3.96 -9.50 13.09
CA GLY A 112 2.90 -8.71 12.48
C GLY A 112 1.51 -9.21 12.84
N ILE A 113 0.53 -8.78 12.07
CA ILE A 113 -0.88 -9.10 12.26
C ILE A 113 -1.52 -9.55 10.95
N VAL A 114 -2.55 -10.38 11.06
CA VAL A 114 -3.49 -10.62 9.97
C VAL A 114 -4.63 -9.63 10.12
N MET A 115 -4.85 -8.88 9.05
CA MET A 115 -5.95 -7.95 8.90
C MET A 115 -6.93 -8.47 7.88
N GLU A 116 -8.18 -8.09 8.03
CA GLU A 116 -9.22 -8.36 7.03
C GLU A 116 -9.84 -7.03 6.61
N ALA A 117 -9.92 -6.79 5.29
CA ALA A 117 -10.65 -5.63 4.79
C ALA A 117 -12.13 -5.76 5.16
N ALA A 118 -12.70 -4.69 5.72
CA ALA A 118 -14.15 -4.64 5.93
C ALA A 118 -14.84 -4.74 4.56
N ALA A 119 -15.92 -5.53 4.48
CA ALA A 119 -16.74 -5.53 3.28
C ALA A 119 -17.26 -4.11 3.04
N SER A 120 -17.05 -3.56 1.85
CA SER A 120 -17.73 -2.35 1.43
C SER A 120 -19.23 -2.66 1.32
N GLU A 121 -20.04 -2.00 2.15
CA GLU A 121 -21.52 -2.04 2.06
C GLU A 121 -22.04 -1.41 0.77
#